data_AF-A0A1S1P658-F1
#
_entry.id   AF-A0A1S1P658-F1
#
_cell.length_a   1.000
_cell.length_b   1.000
_cell.length_c   1.000
_cell.angle_alpha   90.00
_cell.angle_beta   90.00
_cell.angle_gamma   90.00
#
_symmetry.space_group_name_H-M   'P 1'
#
loop_
_entity.id
_entity.type
_entity.pdbx_description
1 polymer ?
#
loop_
_entity_poly.entity_id
_entity_poly.type
_entity_poly.pdbx_seq_one_letter_code
_entity_poly.pdbx_strand_id
1 'polypeptide(L)'
;MFNPFMTSLLLAFEAQRVIELRLVRLAWGGQEGWAEMNSMVFEKIAAATEATTTLLTGGSHEDVVARYREHVAANTERLRA
;
A
#
# COMPACT_ATOMS: atom_id res chain seq x y z
N MET A 1 -9.99 -22.36 -4.41
CA MET A 1 -10.43 -21.15 -3.68
C MET A 1 -9.41 -20.85 -2.61
N PHE A 2 -8.60 -19.81 -2.78
CA PHE A 2 -7.67 -19.35 -1.73
C PHE A 2 -8.51 -18.64 -0.65
N ASN A 3 -8.24 -18.94 0.62
CA ASN A 3 -8.99 -18.34 1.72
C ASN A 3 -8.68 -16.82 1.77
N PRO A 4 -9.69 -15.92 1.64
CA PRO A 4 -9.47 -14.47 1.65
C PRO A 4 -8.70 -13.99 2.89
N PHE A 5 -8.85 -14.69 4.02
CA PHE A 5 -8.07 -14.44 5.23
C PHE A 5 -6.55 -14.61 5.01
N MET A 6 -6.14 -15.65 4.27
CA MET A 6 -4.72 -15.92 4.01
C MET A 6 -4.09 -14.86 3.10
N THR A 7 -4.84 -14.37 2.11
CA THR A 7 -4.36 -13.31 1.22
C THR A 7 -4.20 -11.99 1.96
N SER A 8 -5.16 -11.63 2.83
CA SER A 8 -5.06 -10.46 3.69
C SER A 8 -3.92 -10.58 4.71
N LEU A 9 -3.66 -11.78 5.24
CA LEU A 9 -2.54 -12.03 6.15
C LEU A 9 -1.18 -11.84 5.44
N LEU A 10 -1.03 -12.36 4.22
CA LEU A 10 0.17 -12.15 3.40
C LEU A 10 0.38 -10.67 3.09
N LEU A 11 -0.69 -9.95 2.71
CA LEU A 11 -0.64 -8.51 2.51
C LEU A 11 -0.20 -7.76 3.78
N ALA A 12 -0.66 -8.18 4.97
CA ALA A 12 -0.23 -7.57 6.23
C ALA A 12 1.28 -7.76 6.46
N PHE A 13 1.83 -8.94 6.16
CA PHE A 13 3.28 -9.18 6.23
C PHE A 13 4.06 -8.34 5.21
N GLU A 14 3.58 -8.23 3.97
CA GLU A 14 4.21 -7.40 2.93
C GLU A 14 4.20 -5.91 3.33
N ALA A 15 3.08 -5.42 3.88
CA ALA A 15 2.93 -4.05 4.33
C ALA A 15 3.89 -3.71 5.48
N GLN A 16 4.26 -4.68 6.32
CA GLN A 16 5.16 -4.45 7.45
C GLN A 16 6.53 -3.91 7.01
N ARG A 17 7.05 -4.37 5.86
CA ARG A 17 8.31 -3.87 5.32
C ARG A 17 8.21 -2.42 4.87
N VAL A 18 7.09 -2.03 4.25
CA VAL A 18 6.82 -0.64 3.85
C VAL A 18 6.74 0.25 5.08
N ILE A 19 6.05 -0.20 6.14
CA ILE A 19 5.91 0.56 7.39
C ILE A 19 7.29 0.83 8.01
N GLU A 20 8.16 -0.17 8.11
CA GLU A 20 9.51 -0.01 8.63
C GLU A 20 10.31 1.04 7.83
N LEU A 21 10.32 0.94 6.50
CA LEU A 21 11.04 1.88 5.63
C LEU A 21 10.51 3.32 5.76
N ARG A 22 9.19 3.47 5.90
CA ARG A 22 8.55 4.77 6.14
C ARG A 22 8.97 5.37 7.46
N LEU A 23 8.96 4.58 8.53
CA LEU A 23 9.38 5.05 9.84
C LEU A 23 10.83 5.53 9.82
N VAL A 24 11.71 4.87 9.07
CA VAL A 24 13.09 5.34 8.88
C VAL A 24 13.15 6.68 8.15
N ARG A 25 12.44 6.84 7.01
CA ARG A 25 12.40 8.14 6.28
C ARG A 25 11.79 9.26 7.12
N LEU A 26 10.73 8.97 7.87
CA LEU A 26 10.09 9.93 8.75
C LEU A 26 10.99 10.34 9.91
N ALA A 27 11.70 9.38 10.53
CA ALA A 27 12.63 9.64 11.62
C ALA A 27 13.83 10.50 11.18
N TRP A 28 14.27 10.35 9.92
CA TRP A 28 15.31 11.20 9.34
C TRP A 28 14.85 12.66 9.16
N GLY A 29 13.54 12.86 8.98
CA GLY A 29 12.92 14.18 8.86
C GLY A 29 13.36 14.95 7.61
N GLY A 30 13.34 16.28 7.69
CA GLY A 30 13.69 17.16 6.58
C GLY A 30 12.70 17.12 5.41
N GLN A 31 13.14 17.60 4.25
CA GLN A 31 12.31 17.67 3.04
C GLN A 31 11.89 16.28 2.56
N GLU A 32 12.77 15.29 2.63
CA GLU A 32 12.49 13.90 2.23
C GLU A 32 11.44 13.24 3.15
N GLY A 33 11.52 13.45 4.46
CA GLY A 33 10.49 13.00 5.40
C GLY A 33 9.13 13.65 5.13
N TRP A 34 9.12 14.96 4.86
CA TRP A 34 7.90 15.69 4.49
C TRP A 34 7.29 15.21 3.17
N ALA A 35 8.13 14.97 2.16
CA ALA A 35 7.71 14.41 0.89
C ALA A 35 7.11 13.01 1.07
N GLU A 36 7.72 12.16 1.91
CA GLU A 36 7.19 10.84 2.23
C GLU A 36 5.82 10.92 2.91
N MET A 37 5.64 11.81 3.89
CA MET A 37 4.34 12.02 4.55
C MET A 37 3.24 12.37 3.55
N ASN A 38 3.54 13.26 2.59
CA ASN A 38 2.57 13.64 1.56
C ASN A 38 2.28 12.47 0.62
N SER A 39 3.32 11.76 0.16
CA SER A 39 3.16 10.57 -0.68
C SER A 39 2.23 9.55 -0.03
N MET A 40 2.42 9.27 1.26
CA MET A 40 1.56 8.35 2.02
C MET A 40 0.07 8.72 1.97
N VAL A 41 -0.27 10.01 2.01
CA VAL A 41 -1.66 10.48 1.95
C VAL A 41 -2.22 10.27 0.54
N PHE A 42 -1.48 10.68 -0.49
CA PHE A 42 -1.91 10.51 -1.88
C PHE A 42 -2.07 9.05 -2.26
N GLU A 43 -1.18 8.17 -1.81
CA GLU A 43 -1.30 6.74 -2.03
C GLU A 43 -2.56 6.14 -1.39
N LYS A 44 -2.91 6.55 -0.16
CA LYS A 44 -4.15 6.11 0.49
C LYS A 44 -5.38 6.57 -0.26
N ILE A 45 -5.39 7.82 -0.72
CA ILE A 45 -6.49 8.37 -1.52
C ILE A 45 -6.61 7.59 -2.84
N ALA A 46 -5.51 7.41 -3.56
CA ALA A 46 -5.48 6.67 -4.82
C ALA A 46 -5.96 5.23 -4.65
N ALA A 47 -5.47 4.51 -3.65
CA ALA A 47 -5.87 3.14 -3.38
C ALA A 47 -7.35 3.04 -2.96
N ALA A 48 -7.88 4.00 -2.22
CA ALA A 48 -9.30 4.06 -1.86
C ALA A 48 -10.18 4.35 -3.08
N THR A 49 -9.77 5.28 -3.94
CA THR A 49 -10.46 5.57 -5.21
C THR A 49 -10.47 4.33 -6.10
N GLU A 50 -9.33 3.68 -6.29
CA GLU A 50 -9.22 2.47 -7.12
C GLU A 50 -10.03 1.31 -6.56
N ALA A 51 -10.00 1.07 -5.25
CA ALA A 51 -10.81 0.03 -4.62
C ALA A 51 -12.31 0.31 -4.82
N THR A 52 -12.74 1.57 -4.65
CA THR A 52 -14.13 1.98 -4.85
C THR A 52 -14.55 1.78 -6.31
N THR A 53 -13.73 2.22 -7.26
CA THR A 53 -13.98 2.04 -8.70
C THR A 53 -14.03 0.56 -9.07
N THR A 54 -13.11 -0.25 -8.57
CA THR A 54 -13.09 -1.71 -8.79
C THR A 54 -14.41 -2.33 -8.36
N LEU A 55 -14.88 -2.03 -7.15
CA LEU A 55 -16.14 -2.56 -6.64
C LEU A 55 -17.36 -2.06 -7.43
N LEU A 56 -17.42 -0.76 -7.75
CA LEU A 56 -18.53 -0.17 -8.51
C LEU A 56 -18.64 -0.69 -9.94
N THR A 57 -17.52 -1.11 -10.54
CA THR A 57 -17.47 -1.69 -11.88
C THR A 57 -17.67 -3.21 -11.90
N GLY A 58 -17.99 -3.81 -10.75
CA GLY A 58 -18.30 -5.24 -10.62
C GLY A 58 -17.10 -6.14 -10.28
N GLY A 59 -15.95 -5.55 -9.93
CA GLY A 59 -14.79 -6.27 -9.44
C GLY A 59 -15.01 -6.90 -8.07
N SER A 60 -14.23 -7.94 -7.78
CA SER A 60 -14.32 -8.73 -6.55
C SER A 60 -13.46 -8.13 -5.42
N HIS A 61 -13.65 -8.64 -4.20
CA HIS A 61 -12.81 -8.25 -3.07
C HIS A 61 -11.37 -8.73 -3.26
N GLU A 62 -11.19 -9.87 -3.93
CA GLU A 62 -9.90 -10.44 -4.30
C GLU A 62 -9.14 -9.53 -5.26
N ASP A 63 -9.83 -8.90 -6.23
CA ASP A 63 -9.22 -7.93 -7.15
C ASP A 63 -8.69 -6.72 -6.40
N VAL A 64 -9.46 -6.19 -5.43
CA VAL A 64 -9.02 -5.08 -4.57
C VAL A 64 -7.76 -5.46 -3.79
N VAL A 65 -7.74 -6.64 -3.16
CA VAL A 65 -6.59 -7.11 -2.40
C VAL A 65 -5.37 -7.31 -3.29
N ALA A 66 -5.54 -7.83 -4.52
CA ALA A 66 -4.46 -8.00 -5.48
C ALA A 66 -3.81 -6.65 -5.85
N ARG A 67 -4.62 -5.64 -6.16
CA ARG A 67 -4.14 -4.27 -6.45
C ARG A 67 -3.44 -3.64 -5.25
N TYR A 68 -3.96 -3.85 -4.03
CA TYR A 68 -3.27 -3.39 -2.82
C TYR A 68 -1.88 -4.02 -2.65
N ARG A 69 -1.70 -5.30 -2.98
CA ARG A 69 -0.38 -5.96 -2.93
C ARG A 69 0.59 -5.38 -3.94
N GLU A 70 0.13 -5.05 -5.14
CA GLU A 70 0.94 -4.37 -6.16
C GLU A 70 1.42 -2.99 -5.67
N HIS A 71 0.54 -2.20 -5.04
CA HIS A 71 0.92 -0.93 -4.42
C HIS A 71 1.96 -1.09 -3.32
N VAL A 72 1.82 -2.10 -2.46
CA VAL A 72 2.78 -2.40 -1.40
C VAL A 72 4.15 -2.80 -1.96
N ALA A 73 4.17 -3.60 -3.03
CA ALA A 73 5.40 -3.97 -3.73
C ALA A 73 6.09 -2.73 -4.34
N ALA A 74 5.34 -1.90 -5.07
CA ALA A 74 5.86 -0.67 -5.67
C ALA A 74 6.39 0.32 -4.60
N ASN A 75 5.69 0.45 -3.47
CA ASN A 75 6.14 1.27 -2.34
C ASN A 75 7.44 0.73 -1.74
N THR A 76 7.58 -0.58 -1.62
CA THR A 76 8.81 -1.20 -1.13
C THR A 76 9.99 -0.91 -2.06
N GLU A 77 9.79 -0.99 -3.37
CA GLU A 77 10.82 -0.67 -4.37
C GLU A 77 11.23 0.80 -4.29
N ARG A 78 10.26 1.72 -4.31
CA ARG A 78 10.50 3.17 -4.21
C ARG A 78 11.26 3.57 -2.95
N LEU A 79 10.94 2.96 -1.81
CA LEU A 79 11.55 3.30 -0.53
C LEU A 79 12.95 2.70 -0.34
N ARG A 80 13.31 1.67 -1.12
CA ARG A 80 14.65 1.08 -1.13
C ARG A 80 15.62 1.80 -2.07
N ALA A 81 15.11 2.48 -3.09
CA ALA A 81 15.87 3.38 -3.96
C ALA A 81 16.26 4.67 -3.21
#